data_AF-A0A6C0EQ30-F1
#
_entry.id   AF-A0A6C0EQ30-F1
#
_cell.length_a   1.000
_cell.length_b   1.000
_cell.length_c   1.000
_cell.angle_alpha   90.00
_cell.angle_beta   90.00
_cell.angle_gamma   90.00
#
_symmetry.space_group_name_H-M   'P 1'
#
loop_
_entity.id
_entity.type
_entity.pdbx_description
1 polymer ?
#
loop_
_entity_poly.entity_id
_entity_poly.type
_entity_poly.pdbx_seq_one_letter_code
_entity_poly.pdbx_strand_id
1 'polypeptide(L)'
;MTDQCNISTLNNFNSFIQQATQTIVCGPECQKQKKTEELQKLYLDAQANVQSAPNQLDISRKNFYIFTKGESGYNEYLDSTLSEKGTEIANLFKENFNEQVIKCNTEIDTYNSLSINYKNVLELYLKYVKENNELLKKIKDETSDVLTNERKTFYQDQGISSLKFYYSYILGFIYILTVVVFVVSNFIYTSQYSWKIRLVIFILLSALPFISTMVLSFVIYLIYKLYNLLPKNVHLTL
;
A
#
# COMPACT_ATOMS: atom_id res chain seq x y z
N MET A 1 -32.64 6.67 -107.95
CA MET A 1 -32.38 6.06 -106.62
C MET A 1 -30.91 6.22 -106.28
N THR A 2 -30.47 7.43 -105.93
CA THR A 2 -29.03 7.71 -105.65
C THR A 2 -28.79 8.79 -104.59
N ASP A 3 -29.83 9.31 -103.92
CA ASP A 3 -29.68 10.47 -103.00
C ASP A 3 -29.77 10.14 -101.51
N GLN A 4 -30.16 8.92 -101.11
CA GLN A 4 -30.20 8.53 -99.69
C GLN A 4 -28.83 8.13 -99.10
N CYS A 5 -27.81 7.88 -99.94
CA CYS A 5 -26.46 7.53 -99.47
C CYS A 5 -25.63 8.77 -99.07
N ASN A 6 -26.00 9.97 -99.52
CA ASN A 6 -25.20 11.17 -99.30
C ASN A 6 -25.55 11.88 -97.97
N ILE A 7 -26.81 11.84 -97.53
CA ILE A 7 -27.29 12.55 -96.32
C ILE A 7 -26.78 11.88 -95.03
N SER A 8 -26.82 10.55 -94.94
CA SER A 8 -26.29 9.79 -93.79
C SER A 8 -24.78 10.03 -93.59
N THR A 9 -24.04 9.99 -94.71
CA THR A 9 -22.59 10.17 -94.71
C THR A 9 -22.19 11.62 -94.39
N LEU A 10 -22.96 12.61 -94.87
CA LEU A 10 -22.78 14.02 -94.52
C LEU A 10 -23.08 14.30 -93.04
N ASN A 11 -24.12 13.69 -92.48
CA ASN A 11 -24.46 13.82 -91.05
C ASN A 11 -23.40 13.19 -90.15
N ASN A 12 -22.86 12.03 -90.54
CA ASN A 12 -21.77 11.36 -89.83
C ASN A 12 -20.45 12.13 -89.96
N PHE A 13 -20.19 12.77 -91.10
CA PHE A 13 -19.03 13.61 -91.31
C PHE A 13 -19.12 14.91 -90.49
N ASN A 14 -20.30 15.54 -90.45
CA ASN A 14 -20.55 16.73 -89.66
C ASN A 14 -20.48 16.46 -88.15
N SER A 15 -20.91 15.29 -87.68
CA SER A 15 -20.76 14.90 -86.27
C SER A 15 -19.31 14.59 -85.90
N PHE A 16 -18.53 14.02 -86.84
CA PHE A 16 -17.08 13.82 -86.68
C PHE A 16 -16.32 15.14 -86.65
N ILE A 17 -16.65 16.07 -87.56
CA ILE A 17 -16.08 17.43 -87.58
C ILE A 17 -16.47 18.16 -86.30
N GLN A 18 -17.70 18.03 -85.81
CA GLN A 18 -18.11 18.63 -84.53
C GLN A 18 -17.37 18.03 -83.33
N GLN A 19 -17.19 16.71 -83.26
CA GLN A 19 -16.38 16.08 -82.20
C GLN A 19 -14.90 16.46 -82.28
N ALA A 20 -14.32 16.47 -83.48
CA ALA A 20 -12.93 16.88 -83.70
C ALA A 20 -12.74 18.36 -83.37
N THR A 21 -13.67 19.23 -83.77
CA THR A 21 -13.63 20.67 -83.47
C THR A 21 -13.82 20.93 -81.97
N GLN A 22 -14.71 20.21 -81.29
CA GLN A 22 -14.84 20.30 -79.83
C GLN A 22 -13.59 19.82 -79.08
N THR A 23 -12.85 18.86 -79.62
CA THR A 23 -11.59 18.35 -79.05
C THR A 23 -10.42 19.29 -79.35
N ILE A 24 -10.41 19.98 -80.50
CA ILE A 24 -9.36 20.93 -80.91
C ILE A 24 -9.52 22.30 -80.25
N VAL A 25 -10.77 22.76 -80.02
CA VAL A 25 -11.06 24.04 -79.35
C VAL A 25 -10.85 23.98 -77.83
N CYS A 26 -10.83 22.79 -77.25
CA CYS A 26 -10.80 22.55 -75.80
C CYS A 26 -9.70 21.53 -75.48
N GLY A 27 -8.52 22.01 -75.06
CA GLY A 27 -7.38 21.17 -74.66
C GLY A 27 -7.66 20.28 -73.43
N PRO A 28 -6.68 19.47 -72.99
CA PRO A 28 -6.87 18.48 -71.91
C PRO A 28 -7.46 19.05 -70.60
N GLU A 29 -7.04 20.24 -70.20
CA GLU A 29 -7.56 20.93 -69.01
C GLU A 29 -9.02 21.35 -69.17
N CYS A 30 -9.44 21.78 -70.36
CA CYS A 30 -10.82 22.17 -70.64
C CYS A 30 -11.74 20.94 -70.69
N GLN A 31 -11.28 19.79 -71.18
CA GLN A 31 -12.03 18.52 -71.14
C GLN A 31 -12.17 18.01 -69.70
N LYS A 32 -11.10 18.10 -68.92
CA LYS A 32 -11.10 17.79 -67.49
C LYS A 32 -12.09 18.67 -66.72
N GLN A 33 -12.06 19.99 -66.96
CA GLN A 33 -13.00 20.93 -66.34
C GLN A 33 -14.46 20.59 -66.68
N LYS A 34 -14.79 20.35 -67.96
CA LYS A 34 -16.15 19.94 -68.35
C LYS A 34 -16.59 18.66 -67.67
N LYS A 35 -15.69 17.66 -67.57
CA LYS A 35 -15.99 16.40 -66.88
C LYS A 35 -16.18 16.63 -65.37
N THR A 36 -15.38 17.50 -64.75
CA THR A 36 -15.54 17.88 -63.35
C THR A 36 -16.86 18.60 -63.11
N GLU A 37 -17.25 19.55 -63.94
CA GLU A 37 -18.54 20.26 -63.84
C GLU A 37 -19.73 19.31 -64.05
N GLU A 38 -19.65 18.39 -65.01
CA GLU A 38 -20.66 17.35 -65.22
C GLU A 38 -20.82 16.46 -63.99
N LEU A 39 -19.71 15.97 -63.42
CA LEU A 39 -19.73 15.14 -62.22
C LEU A 39 -20.21 15.91 -60.98
N GLN A 40 -19.83 17.18 -60.85
CA GLN A 40 -20.29 18.05 -59.79
C GLN A 40 -21.80 18.27 -59.89
N LYS A 41 -22.33 18.49 -61.10
CA LYS A 41 -23.76 18.60 -61.34
C LYS A 41 -24.49 17.31 -60.96
N LEU A 42 -24.00 16.16 -61.41
CA LEU A 42 -24.58 14.86 -61.05
C LEU A 42 -24.59 14.63 -59.53
N TYR A 43 -23.53 15.02 -58.83
CA TYR A 43 -23.46 14.95 -57.38
C TYR A 43 -24.50 15.86 -56.69
N LEU A 44 -24.61 17.11 -57.14
CA LEU A 44 -25.58 18.06 -56.59
C LEU A 44 -27.02 17.63 -56.87
N ASP A 45 -27.30 17.11 -58.06
CA ASP A 45 -28.61 16.57 -58.43
C ASP A 45 -28.94 15.33 -57.58
N ALA A 46 -27.98 14.44 -57.37
CA ALA A 46 -28.15 13.28 -56.48
C ALA A 46 -28.39 13.71 -55.02
N GLN A 47 -27.67 14.73 -54.54
CA GLN A 47 -27.86 15.28 -53.20
C GLN A 47 -29.23 15.92 -53.04
N ALA A 48 -29.69 16.69 -54.03
CA ALA A 48 -31.02 17.27 -54.05
C ALA A 48 -32.11 16.18 -54.05
N ASN A 49 -31.93 15.12 -54.84
CA ASN A 49 -32.84 13.97 -54.86
C ASN A 49 -32.92 13.27 -53.51
N VAL A 50 -31.79 13.06 -52.81
CA VAL A 50 -31.77 12.47 -51.46
C VAL A 50 -32.56 13.34 -50.47
N GLN A 51 -32.47 14.66 -50.59
CA GLN A 51 -33.21 15.59 -49.73
C GLN A 51 -34.71 15.63 -50.06
N SER A 52 -35.09 15.58 -51.35
CA SER A 52 -36.50 15.68 -51.77
C SER A 52 -37.26 14.35 -51.75
N ALA A 53 -36.56 13.22 -51.90
CA ALA A 53 -37.17 11.88 -52.00
C ALA A 53 -38.07 11.52 -50.80
N PRO A 54 -37.73 11.81 -49.53
CA PRO A 54 -38.60 11.50 -48.40
C PRO A 54 -39.96 12.18 -48.49
N ASN A 55 -39.99 13.47 -48.83
CA ASN A 55 -41.23 14.22 -48.96
C ASN A 55 -42.07 13.71 -50.15
N GLN A 56 -41.43 13.41 -51.28
CA GLN A 56 -42.12 12.82 -52.43
C GLN A 56 -42.74 11.46 -52.09
N LEU A 57 -42.04 10.65 -51.30
CA LEU A 57 -42.53 9.36 -50.83
C LEU A 57 -43.73 9.54 -49.89
N ASP A 58 -43.69 10.49 -48.96
CA ASP A 58 -44.79 10.76 -48.03
C ASP A 58 -46.05 11.26 -48.76
N ILE A 59 -45.90 12.16 -49.73
CA ILE A 59 -47.00 12.63 -50.59
C ILE A 59 -47.59 11.46 -51.38
N SER A 60 -46.75 10.66 -52.02
CA SER A 60 -47.19 9.49 -52.81
C SER A 60 -47.92 8.48 -51.94
N ARG A 61 -47.43 8.24 -50.72
CA ARG A 61 -48.05 7.36 -49.74
C ARG A 61 -49.43 7.89 -49.33
N LYS A 62 -49.53 9.18 -48.97
CA LYS A 62 -50.81 9.81 -48.64
C LYS A 62 -51.83 9.64 -49.77
N ASN A 63 -51.44 9.95 -51.01
CA ASN A 63 -52.32 9.82 -52.17
C ASN A 63 -52.78 8.38 -52.39
N PHE A 64 -51.89 7.40 -52.23
CA PHE A 64 -52.22 5.98 -52.35
C PHE A 64 -53.26 5.52 -51.32
N TYR A 65 -53.07 5.87 -50.03
CA TYR A 65 -54.01 5.48 -48.98
C TYR A 65 -55.37 6.20 -49.12
N ILE A 66 -55.37 7.49 -49.48
CA ILE A 66 -56.62 8.23 -49.71
C ILE A 66 -57.38 7.62 -50.90
N PHE A 67 -56.70 7.26 -51.99
CA PHE A 67 -57.33 6.65 -53.15
C PHE A 67 -57.92 5.26 -52.86
N THR A 68 -57.21 4.44 -52.06
CA THR A 68 -57.60 3.03 -51.82
C THR A 68 -58.57 2.86 -50.66
N LYS A 69 -58.46 3.68 -49.61
CA LYS A 69 -59.19 3.51 -48.34
C LYS A 69 -59.87 4.79 -47.83
N GLY A 70 -59.81 5.88 -48.61
CA GLY A 70 -60.30 7.18 -48.18
C GLY A 70 -59.43 7.83 -47.09
N GLU A 71 -59.86 9.00 -46.64
CA GLU A 71 -59.12 9.81 -45.66
C GLU A 71 -59.01 9.10 -44.29
N SER A 72 -60.05 8.37 -43.89
CA SER A 72 -60.03 7.55 -42.66
C SER A 72 -58.92 6.50 -42.67
N GLY A 73 -58.71 5.81 -43.79
CA GLY A 73 -57.68 4.77 -43.88
C GLY A 73 -56.25 5.32 -43.87
N TYR A 74 -56.05 6.55 -44.35
CA TYR A 74 -54.76 7.24 -44.21
C TYR A 74 -54.51 7.69 -42.76
N ASN A 75 -55.52 8.23 -42.08
CA ASN A 75 -55.40 8.64 -40.67
C ASN A 75 -55.07 7.44 -39.77
N GLU A 76 -55.73 6.30 -39.97
CA GLU A 76 -55.43 5.07 -39.21
C GLU A 76 -54.00 4.57 -39.44
N TYR A 77 -53.51 4.60 -40.69
CA TYR A 77 -52.12 4.28 -41.01
C TYR A 77 -51.14 5.25 -40.31
N LEU A 78 -51.46 6.54 -40.32
CA LEU A 78 -50.64 7.57 -39.68
C LEU A 78 -50.59 7.37 -38.17
N ASP A 79 -51.74 7.17 -37.53
CA ASP A 79 -51.85 6.92 -36.09
C ASP A 79 -51.07 5.67 -35.68
N SER A 80 -51.21 4.57 -36.42
CA SER A 80 -50.45 3.35 -36.16
C SER A 80 -48.94 3.58 -36.28
N THR A 81 -48.50 4.29 -37.33
CA THR A 81 -47.07 4.55 -37.58
C THR A 81 -46.49 5.47 -36.49
N LEU A 82 -47.23 6.51 -36.10
CA LEU A 82 -46.81 7.43 -35.05
C LEU A 82 -46.79 6.75 -33.68
N SER A 83 -47.76 5.89 -33.40
CA SER A 83 -47.82 5.09 -32.17
C SER A 83 -46.65 4.11 -32.07
N GLU A 84 -46.31 3.43 -33.16
CA GLU A 84 -45.14 2.53 -33.23
C GLU A 84 -43.84 3.28 -32.98
N LYS A 85 -43.62 4.41 -33.68
CA LYS A 85 -42.44 5.27 -33.45
C LYS A 85 -42.39 5.82 -32.02
N GLY A 86 -43.53 6.24 -31.47
CA GLY A 86 -43.62 6.69 -30.09
C GLY A 86 -43.23 5.60 -29.10
N THR A 87 -43.65 4.37 -29.35
CA THR A 87 -43.31 3.19 -28.53
C THR A 87 -41.82 2.84 -28.64
N GLU A 88 -41.25 2.88 -29.83
CA GLU A 88 -39.82 2.65 -30.06
C GLU A 88 -38.97 3.68 -29.31
N ILE A 89 -39.31 4.97 -29.42
CA ILE A 89 -38.64 6.05 -28.69
C ILE A 89 -38.76 5.83 -27.18
N ALA A 90 -39.97 5.52 -26.69
CA ALA A 90 -40.20 5.29 -25.26
C ALA A 90 -39.35 4.10 -24.73
N ASN A 91 -39.24 3.02 -25.50
CA ASN A 91 -38.40 1.87 -25.15
C ASN A 91 -36.92 2.26 -25.12
N LEU A 92 -36.43 3.00 -26.11
CA LEU A 92 -35.05 3.47 -26.15
C LEU A 92 -34.73 4.39 -24.96
N PHE A 93 -35.64 5.29 -24.61
CA PHE A 93 -35.49 6.13 -23.40
C PHE A 93 -35.49 5.29 -22.12
N LYS A 94 -36.36 4.28 -22.03
CA LYS A 94 -36.43 3.37 -20.88
C LYS A 94 -35.14 2.57 -20.71
N GLU A 95 -34.61 2.02 -21.80
CA GLU A 95 -33.35 1.27 -21.81
C GLU A 95 -32.18 2.16 -21.39
N ASN A 96 -32.03 3.32 -22.02
CA ASN A 96 -31.01 4.29 -21.65
C ASN A 96 -31.13 4.72 -20.19
N PHE A 97 -32.34 5.02 -19.71
CA PHE A 97 -32.56 5.40 -18.33
C PHE A 97 -32.15 4.29 -17.36
N ASN A 98 -32.56 3.04 -17.62
CA ASN A 98 -32.19 1.90 -16.78
C ASN A 98 -30.67 1.66 -16.76
N GLU A 99 -30.00 1.81 -17.91
CA GLU A 99 -28.54 1.71 -17.99
C GLU A 99 -27.85 2.78 -17.14
N GLN A 100 -28.34 4.02 -17.19
CA GLN A 100 -27.81 5.12 -16.38
C GLN A 100 -28.05 4.90 -14.88
N VAL A 101 -29.21 4.37 -14.50
CA VAL A 101 -29.49 4.01 -13.11
C VAL A 101 -28.52 2.94 -12.60
N ILE A 102 -28.27 1.89 -13.41
CA ILE A 102 -27.30 0.84 -13.04
C ILE A 102 -25.89 1.42 -12.88
N LYS A 103 -25.46 2.29 -13.80
CA LYS A 103 -24.17 2.99 -13.72
C LYS A 103 -24.05 3.82 -12.46
N CYS A 104 -25.06 4.65 -12.17
CA CYS A 104 -25.10 5.49 -10.97
C CYS A 104 -25.02 4.65 -9.68
N ASN A 105 -25.79 3.57 -9.59
CA ASN A 105 -25.73 2.67 -8.44
C ASN A 105 -24.35 2.02 -8.29
N THR A 106 -23.74 1.60 -9.39
CA THR A 106 -22.39 1.03 -9.40
C THR A 106 -21.35 2.04 -8.93
N GLU A 107 -21.46 3.30 -9.35
CA GLU A 107 -20.59 4.39 -8.89
C GLU A 107 -20.77 4.68 -7.39
N ILE A 108 -22.01 4.69 -6.90
CA ILE A 108 -22.31 4.84 -5.46
C ILE A 108 -21.68 3.71 -4.65
N ASP A 109 -21.85 2.47 -5.08
CA ASP A 109 -21.28 1.29 -4.41
C ASP A 109 -19.75 1.32 -4.42
N THR A 110 -19.16 1.73 -5.55
CA THR A 110 -17.71 1.91 -5.68
C THR A 110 -17.21 2.98 -4.73
N TYR A 111 -17.88 4.13 -4.67
CA TYR A 111 -17.53 5.22 -3.77
C TYR A 111 -17.62 4.81 -2.30
N ASN A 112 -18.70 4.12 -1.91
CA ASN A 112 -18.87 3.61 -0.55
C ASN A 112 -17.75 2.64 -0.17
N SER A 113 -17.39 1.73 -1.08
CA SER A 113 -16.30 0.78 -0.89
C SER A 113 -14.95 1.47 -0.72
N LEU A 114 -14.66 2.48 -1.56
CA LEU A 114 -13.46 3.29 -1.45
C LEU A 114 -13.39 4.08 -0.14
N SER A 115 -14.51 4.63 0.31
CA SER A 115 -14.61 5.35 1.59
C SER A 115 -14.31 4.44 2.78
N ILE A 116 -14.81 3.20 2.78
CA ILE A 116 -14.51 2.20 3.80
C ILE A 116 -13.01 1.84 3.77
N ASN A 117 -12.46 1.57 2.59
CA ASN A 117 -11.04 1.25 2.44
C ASN A 117 -10.15 2.40 2.93
N TYR A 118 -10.50 3.64 2.61
CA TYR A 118 -9.79 4.82 3.09
C TYR A 118 -9.78 4.89 4.63
N LYS A 119 -10.93 4.66 5.28
CA LYS A 119 -11.01 4.60 6.75
C LYS A 119 -10.12 3.51 7.33
N ASN A 120 -10.13 2.31 6.76
CA ASN A 120 -9.30 1.20 7.21
C ASN A 120 -7.80 1.52 7.08
N VAL A 121 -7.39 2.13 5.97
CA VAL A 121 -5.99 2.56 5.75
C VAL A 121 -5.59 3.62 6.77
N LEU A 122 -6.46 4.60 7.03
CA LEU A 122 -6.21 5.64 8.02
C LEU A 122 -6.08 5.06 9.43
N GLU A 123 -6.97 4.14 9.81
CA GLU A 123 -6.92 3.45 11.11
C GLU A 123 -5.62 2.66 11.27
N LEU A 124 -5.23 1.90 10.25
CA LEU A 124 -3.97 1.14 10.23
C LEU A 124 -2.75 2.07 10.36
N TYR A 125 -2.75 3.19 9.64
CA TYR A 125 -1.70 4.19 9.74
C TYR A 125 -1.59 4.76 11.17
N LEU A 126 -2.70 5.18 11.76
CA LEU A 126 -2.72 5.71 13.13
C LEU A 126 -2.25 4.67 14.15
N LYS A 127 -2.64 3.40 13.95
CA LYS A 127 -2.17 2.27 14.76
C LYS A 127 -0.64 2.14 14.68
N TYR A 128 -0.04 2.13 13.49
CA TYR A 128 1.42 2.04 13.36
C TYR A 128 2.16 3.22 13.95
N VAL A 129 1.62 4.44 13.82
CA VAL A 129 2.20 5.62 14.48
C VAL A 129 2.21 5.44 16.00
N LYS A 130 1.12 4.93 16.58
CA LYS A 130 1.05 4.64 18.02
C LYS A 130 2.03 3.55 18.44
N GLU A 131 2.04 2.41 17.73
CA GLU A 131 2.93 1.28 18.01
C GLU A 131 4.41 1.68 17.91
N ASN A 132 4.79 2.46 16.89
CA ASN A 132 6.15 2.95 16.75
C ASN A 132 6.56 3.85 17.91
N ASN A 133 5.67 4.76 18.34
CA ASN A 133 5.94 5.61 19.51
C ASN A 133 6.08 4.79 20.80
N GLU A 134 5.28 3.73 20.97
CA GLU A 134 5.40 2.82 22.12
C GLU A 134 6.69 1.99 22.07
N LEU A 135 7.08 1.49 20.89
CA LEU A 135 8.33 0.77 20.70
C LEU A 135 9.54 1.66 20.98
N LEU A 136 9.54 2.92 20.52
CA LEU A 136 10.60 3.87 20.81
C LEU A 136 10.74 4.14 22.32
N LYS A 137 9.62 4.22 23.05
CA LYS A 137 9.65 4.33 24.51
C LYS A 137 10.25 3.09 25.15
N LYS A 138 9.80 1.89 24.77
CA LYS A 138 10.36 0.63 25.28
C LYS A 138 11.86 0.50 25.03
N ILE A 139 12.33 0.83 23.83
CA ILE A 139 13.77 0.83 23.50
C ILE A 139 14.54 1.78 24.42
N LYS A 140 14.01 2.98 24.66
CA LYS A 140 14.64 3.97 25.54
C LYS A 140 14.70 3.46 26.99
N ASP A 141 13.62 2.87 27.47
CA ASP A 141 13.52 2.34 28.83
C ASP A 141 14.47 1.15 29.02
N GLU A 142 14.47 0.18 28.09
CA GLU A 142 15.41 -0.96 28.13
C GLU A 142 16.87 -0.51 28.03
N THR A 143 17.18 0.48 27.18
CA THR A 143 18.54 1.03 27.10
C THR A 143 18.95 1.67 28.42
N SER A 144 18.05 2.42 29.05
CA SER A 144 18.29 3.03 30.37
C SER A 144 18.52 1.98 31.46
N ASP A 145 17.74 0.89 31.43
CA ASP A 145 17.87 -0.21 32.38
C ASP A 145 19.18 -0.98 32.17
N VAL A 146 19.57 -1.25 30.93
CA VAL A 146 20.87 -1.87 30.61
C VAL A 146 22.02 -1.00 31.12
N LEU A 147 22.01 0.31 30.83
CA LEU A 147 23.03 1.23 31.31
C LEU A 147 23.09 1.29 32.84
N THR A 148 21.94 1.21 33.51
CA THR A 148 21.87 1.22 34.98
C THR A 148 22.39 -0.09 35.56
N ASN A 149 22.05 -1.23 34.95
CA ASN A 149 22.53 -2.54 35.35
C ASN A 149 24.04 -2.70 35.13
N GLU A 150 24.57 -2.25 33.99
CA GLU A 150 26.02 -2.23 33.73
C GLU A 150 26.76 -1.41 34.79
N ARG A 151 26.23 -0.22 35.15
CA ARG A 151 26.78 0.59 36.25
C ARG A 151 26.74 -0.14 37.59
N LYS A 152 25.63 -0.81 37.91
CA LYS A 152 25.50 -1.58 39.14
C LYS A 152 26.52 -2.71 39.22
N THR A 153 26.68 -3.47 38.14
CA THR A 153 27.69 -4.53 38.03
C THR A 153 29.09 -3.97 38.20
N PHE A 154 29.42 -2.86 37.52
CA PHE A 154 30.72 -2.20 37.67
C PHE A 154 31.04 -1.84 39.13
N TYR A 155 30.08 -1.24 39.86
CA TYR A 155 30.28 -0.89 41.27
C TYR A 155 30.36 -2.12 42.17
N GLN A 156 29.61 -3.18 41.87
CA GLN A 156 29.71 -4.46 42.59
C GLN A 156 31.08 -5.09 42.39
N ASP A 157 31.58 -5.14 41.16
CA ASP A 157 32.90 -5.69 40.84
C ASP A 157 34.02 -4.88 41.48
N GLN A 158 33.91 -3.54 41.49
CA GLN A 158 34.86 -2.67 42.19
C GLN A 158 34.84 -2.95 43.70
N GLY A 159 33.66 -3.10 44.31
CA GLY A 159 33.51 -3.44 45.71
C GLY A 159 34.11 -4.82 46.05
N ILE A 160 33.83 -5.82 45.23
CA ILE A 160 34.37 -7.19 45.39
C ILE A 160 35.90 -7.17 45.23
N SER A 161 36.42 -6.48 44.22
CA SER A 161 37.86 -6.35 43.97
C SER A 161 38.58 -5.66 45.12
N SER A 162 38.00 -4.56 45.62
CA SER A 162 38.50 -3.85 46.80
C SER A 162 38.49 -4.76 48.04
N LEU A 163 37.37 -5.45 48.31
CA LEU A 163 37.26 -6.36 49.43
C LEU A 163 38.27 -7.51 49.35
N LYS A 164 38.45 -8.09 48.16
CA LYS A 164 39.48 -9.11 47.90
C LYS A 164 40.88 -8.55 48.13
N PHE A 165 41.15 -7.30 47.75
CA PHE A 165 42.43 -6.66 48.01
C PHE A 165 42.72 -6.56 49.52
N TYR A 166 41.78 -6.02 50.30
CA TYR A 166 41.91 -5.91 51.76
C TYR A 166 42.05 -7.28 52.44
N TYR A 167 41.19 -8.25 52.09
CA TYR A 167 41.17 -9.56 52.74
C TYR A 167 42.37 -10.43 52.36
N SER A 168 42.70 -10.52 51.06
CA SER A 168 43.77 -11.40 50.59
C SER A 168 45.16 -10.82 50.83
N TYR A 169 45.38 -9.52 50.60
CA TYR A 169 46.72 -8.95 50.67
C TYR A 169 47.02 -8.33 52.04
N ILE A 170 46.14 -7.47 52.56
CA ILE A 170 46.42 -6.75 53.83
C ILE A 170 46.25 -7.66 55.04
N LEU A 171 45.07 -8.29 55.20
CA LEU A 171 44.84 -9.21 56.33
C LEU A 171 45.71 -10.47 56.24
N GLY A 172 45.93 -10.99 55.03
CA GLY A 172 46.86 -12.10 54.79
C GLY A 172 48.29 -11.78 55.25
N PHE A 173 48.78 -10.57 54.94
CA PHE A 173 50.10 -10.11 55.39
C PHE A 173 50.19 -9.98 56.91
N ILE A 174 49.20 -9.36 57.56
CA ILE A 174 49.13 -9.23 59.03
C ILE A 174 49.12 -10.61 59.70
N TYR A 175 48.37 -11.56 59.12
CA TYR A 175 48.31 -12.93 59.63
C TYR A 175 49.68 -13.63 59.56
N ILE A 176 50.35 -13.59 58.40
CA ILE A 176 51.70 -14.18 58.24
C ILE A 176 52.67 -13.55 59.24
N LEU A 177 52.65 -12.22 59.38
CA LEU A 177 53.47 -11.50 60.35
C LEU A 177 53.22 -11.99 61.78
N THR A 178 51.95 -12.18 62.16
CA THR A 178 51.57 -12.67 63.49
C THR A 178 52.10 -14.08 63.75
N VAL A 179 52.00 -14.99 62.77
CA VAL A 179 52.55 -16.35 62.87
C VAL A 179 54.08 -16.32 63.03
N VAL A 180 54.78 -15.50 62.25
CA VAL A 180 56.24 -15.33 62.35
C VAL A 180 56.65 -14.81 63.72
N VAL A 181 55.99 -13.75 64.21
CA VAL A 181 56.24 -13.20 65.55
C VAL A 181 56.00 -14.24 66.63
N PHE A 182 54.94 -15.06 66.50
CA PHE A 182 54.67 -16.14 67.43
C PHE A 182 55.81 -17.18 67.43
N VAL A 183 56.27 -17.62 66.26
CA VAL A 183 57.40 -18.57 66.15
C VAL A 183 58.66 -17.99 66.77
N VAL A 184 59.05 -16.77 66.40
CA VAL A 184 60.25 -16.09 66.94
C VAL A 184 60.16 -15.93 68.46
N SER A 185 58.99 -15.51 68.98
CA SER A 185 58.78 -15.34 70.43
C SER A 185 58.89 -16.65 71.20
N ASN A 186 58.50 -17.78 70.58
CA ASN A 186 58.68 -19.10 71.20
C ASN A 186 60.15 -19.52 71.34
N PHE A 187 61.05 -19.00 70.50
CA PHE A 187 62.49 -19.26 70.57
C PHE A 187 63.23 -18.29 71.51
N ILE A 188 62.82 -17.02 71.55
CA ILE A 188 63.52 -15.99 72.34
C ILE A 188 63.17 -16.07 73.84
N TYR A 189 61.92 -16.39 74.18
CA TYR A 189 61.46 -16.34 75.57
C TYR A 189 61.20 -17.74 76.16
N THR A 190 61.68 -17.97 77.39
CA THR A 190 61.39 -19.19 78.15
C THR A 190 59.94 -19.19 78.61
N SER A 191 59.03 -19.73 77.80
CA SER A 191 57.61 -19.79 78.15
C SER A 191 57.31 -20.86 79.22
N GLN A 192 56.27 -20.60 80.03
CA GLN A 192 55.79 -21.50 81.09
C GLN A 192 55.03 -22.73 80.55
N TYR A 193 54.66 -22.72 79.27
CA TYR A 193 53.92 -23.80 78.65
C TYR A 193 54.84 -24.91 78.14
N SER A 194 54.39 -26.16 78.29
CA SER A 194 55.09 -27.33 77.76
C SER A 194 55.19 -27.29 76.23
N TRP A 195 56.27 -27.87 75.68
CA TRP A 195 56.53 -27.93 74.24
C TRP A 195 55.35 -28.48 73.42
N LYS A 196 54.64 -29.48 73.96
CA LYS A 196 53.46 -30.09 73.31
C LYS A 196 52.32 -29.08 73.11
N ILE A 197 52.05 -28.24 74.11
CA ILE A 197 50.98 -27.23 74.05
C ILE A 197 51.31 -26.16 73.01
N ARG A 198 52.56 -25.72 72.94
CA ARG A 198 53.02 -24.74 71.94
C ARG A 198 52.86 -25.24 70.51
N LEU A 199 53.20 -26.51 70.29
CA LEU A 199 53.04 -27.16 68.98
C LEU A 199 51.56 -27.24 68.58
N VAL A 200 50.66 -27.57 69.51
CA VAL A 200 49.21 -27.57 69.27
C VAL A 200 48.70 -26.17 68.92
N ILE A 201 49.10 -25.14 69.66
CA ILE A 201 48.70 -23.74 69.38
C ILE A 201 49.21 -23.30 68.01
N PHE A 202 50.43 -23.67 67.63
CA PHE A 202 50.98 -23.36 66.31
C PHE A 202 50.19 -24.03 65.18
N ILE A 203 49.84 -25.31 65.32
CA ILE A 203 49.00 -26.03 64.35
C ILE A 203 47.63 -25.37 64.24
N LEU A 204 47.01 -25.02 65.38
CA LEU A 204 45.71 -24.35 65.41
C LEU A 204 45.76 -22.98 64.72
N LEU A 205 46.79 -22.18 65.02
CA LEU A 205 46.98 -20.87 64.42
C LEU A 205 47.24 -20.98 62.91
N SER A 206 48.00 -21.99 62.47
CA SER A 206 48.27 -22.28 61.05
C SER A 206 47.05 -22.80 60.29
N ALA A 207 46.15 -23.52 60.97
CA ALA A 207 44.90 -24.01 60.41
C ALA A 207 43.79 -22.92 60.38
N LEU A 208 43.95 -21.83 61.13
CA LEU A 208 42.98 -20.74 61.26
C LEU A 208 42.45 -20.18 59.92
N PRO A 209 43.25 -19.88 58.87
CA PRO A 209 42.73 -19.35 57.61
C PRO A 209 41.78 -20.32 56.89
N PHE A 210 41.92 -21.63 57.12
CA PHE A 210 41.03 -22.64 56.54
C PHE A 210 39.74 -22.82 57.36
N ILE A 211 39.84 -22.66 58.69
CA ILE A 211 38.70 -22.79 59.59
C ILE A 211 37.86 -21.50 59.60
N SER A 212 38.48 -20.34 59.40
CA SER A 212 37.83 -19.02 59.51
C SER A 212 36.68 -18.83 58.51
N THR A 213 36.82 -19.33 57.28
CA THR A 213 35.77 -19.27 56.26
C THR A 213 34.56 -20.11 56.65
N MET A 214 34.79 -21.32 57.18
CA MET A 214 33.73 -22.21 57.68
C MET A 214 32.98 -21.59 58.87
N VAL A 215 33.72 -21.02 59.82
CA VAL A 215 33.13 -20.31 60.97
C VAL A 215 32.33 -19.10 60.52
N LEU A 216 32.86 -18.31 59.59
CA LEU A 216 32.16 -17.13 59.05
C LEU A 216 30.86 -17.52 58.35
N SER A 217 30.87 -18.55 57.49
CA SER A 217 29.65 -19.06 56.83
C SER A 217 28.61 -19.55 57.84
N PHE A 218 29.04 -20.23 58.92
CA PHE A 218 28.15 -20.67 59.98
C PHE A 218 27.52 -19.50 60.76
N VAL A 219 28.33 -18.48 61.09
CA VAL A 219 27.86 -17.26 61.76
C VAL A 219 26.87 -16.50 60.88
N ILE A 220 27.17 -16.31 59.59
CA ILE A 220 26.27 -15.66 58.64
C ILE A 220 24.95 -16.43 58.53
N TYR A 221 24.99 -17.75 58.41
CA TYR A 221 23.80 -18.59 58.40
C TYR A 221 22.95 -18.41 59.67
N LEU A 222 23.57 -18.38 60.84
CA LEU A 222 22.88 -18.13 62.11
C LEU A 222 22.22 -16.74 62.13
N ILE A 223 22.93 -15.72 61.68
CA ILE A 223 22.40 -14.34 61.59
C ILE A 223 21.20 -14.31 60.64
N TYR A 224 21.27 -14.91 59.46
CA TYR A 224 20.14 -14.96 58.52
C TYR A 224 18.95 -15.73 59.10
N LYS A 225 19.20 -16.82 59.82
CA LYS A 225 18.16 -17.58 60.51
C LYS A 225 17.48 -16.75 61.60
N LEU A 226 18.25 -16.00 62.38
CA LEU A 226 17.75 -15.07 63.40
C LEU A 226 17.00 -13.88 62.78
N TYR A 227 17.51 -13.30 61.69
CA TYR A 227 16.86 -12.20 60.98
C TYR A 227 15.51 -12.62 60.39
N ASN A 228 15.42 -13.85 59.85
CA ASN A 228 14.15 -14.40 59.36
C ASN A 228 13.14 -14.72 60.48
N LEU A 229 13.56 -14.78 61.75
CA LEU A 229 12.67 -14.91 62.91
C LEU A 229 12.13 -13.56 63.39
N LEU A 230 12.74 -12.44 62.99
CA LEU A 230 12.21 -11.11 63.28
C LEU A 230 11.01 -10.82 62.37
N PRO A 231 9.91 -10.24 62.90
CA PRO A 231 8.74 -9.90 62.09
C PRO A 231 9.14 -8.89 61.01
N LYS A 232 8.89 -9.23 59.75
CA LYS A 232 9.19 -8.37 58.61
C LYS A 232 8.18 -7.21 58.59
N ASN A 233 8.66 -5.97 58.64
CA ASN A 233 7.81 -4.79 58.50
C ASN A 233 7.25 -4.71 57.08
N VAL A 234 5.92 -4.81 56.95
CA VAL A 234 5.16 -4.87 55.69
C VAL A 234 5.25 -3.57 54.86
N HIS A 235 5.74 -2.46 55.44
CA HIS A 235 5.71 -1.14 54.82
C HIS A 235 6.96 -0.73 53.99
N LEU A 236 7.94 -1.62 53.79
CA LEU A 236 9.17 -1.30 53.03
C LEU A 236 9.46 -2.25 51.86
N THR A 237 8.49 -3.08 51.46
CA THR A 237 8.55 -3.86 50.21
C THR A 237 7.53 -3.30 49.22
N LEU A 238 7.98 -2.33 48.43
CA LEU A 238 7.39 -1.85 47.19
C LEU A 238 8.53 -1.66 46.18
#